data_AF-A0A2A2FDF6-F1
#
_entry.id   AF-A0A2A2FDF6-F1
#
_cell.length_a   1.000
_cell.length_b   1.000
_cell.length_c   1.000
_cell.angle_alpha   90.00
_cell.angle_beta   90.00
_cell.angle_gamma   90.00
#
_symmetry.space_group_name_H-M   'P 1'
#
loop_
_entity.id
_entity.type
_entity.pdbx_description
1 polymer ?
#
loop_
_entity_poly.entity_id
_entity_poly.type
_entity_poly.pdbx_seq_one_letter_code
_entity_poly.pdbx_strand_id
1 'polypeptide(L)'
;MEHDAVAPRVAHVTRKCVQSHGDAPRLSIQRRCVSTHGVKRHVSDHTAFGLPKPTMTELEPITPREALELYCEDIDGELSPNSVRAKRYQLSKFVEWCEGADTDEPRVENLNNITGRDVTRFKNWRSEGINKVTLRTNLSALRTFMRFCVSVDAVSHAMPEKVNVPKLDSGANHNDEHIDASEAEAILEYLNRFEYASLDHVLFKLQWTTAMRMGGLHSLDVGDFDAENGTLSVTNRPEKGTRLKNGDDGERVVTLDAETAAIVADYIEYQRVGVTDDHGRDPLFSSKYGRMNKQNLNKRIYRVTTPCYTSRGCPADKDPLDCEHSGSYDNYVTCPYNTRPHAIRGGSITYWLRNDVPKKAVGDRVNASMKTLDRHYDERSEEEKAEQRRDFFAQ
;
A
#
# COMPACT_ATOMS: atom_id res chain seq x y z
N MET A 1 -41.87 -31.04 -40.65
CA MET A 1 -42.08 -31.11 -39.18
C MET A 1 -41.04 -30.17 -38.56
N GLU A 2 -41.06 -28.87 -38.85
CA GLU A 2 -42.10 -27.88 -38.53
C GLU A 2 -42.60 -28.04 -37.09
N HIS A 3 -42.09 -27.18 -36.20
CA HIS A 3 -42.90 -26.51 -35.20
C HIS A 3 -42.30 -25.13 -34.90
N ASP A 4 -43.18 -24.15 -35.06
CA ASP A 4 -43.01 -22.70 -34.99
C ASP A 4 -42.79 -22.11 -33.59
N ALA A 5 -42.16 -20.92 -33.62
CA ALA A 5 -42.40 -19.70 -32.83
C ALA A 5 -42.30 -19.77 -31.28
N VAL A 6 -41.76 -18.79 -30.56
CA VAL A 6 -42.15 -17.36 -30.52
C VAL A 6 -41.02 -16.55 -29.84
N ALA A 7 -40.69 -15.39 -30.41
CA ALA A 7 -39.87 -14.34 -29.80
C ALA A 7 -40.73 -13.33 -29.02
N PRO A 8 -40.23 -12.70 -27.93
CA PRO A 8 -40.82 -11.48 -27.40
C PRO A 8 -40.06 -10.22 -27.83
N ARG A 9 -40.88 -9.20 -28.09
CA ARG A 9 -40.58 -7.91 -28.71
C ARG A 9 -39.84 -6.94 -27.79
N VAL A 10 -39.02 -6.14 -28.45
CA VAL A 10 -38.42 -4.87 -28.03
C VAL A 10 -39.50 -3.86 -27.62
N ALA A 11 -39.33 -3.21 -26.46
CA ALA A 11 -40.06 -2.01 -26.07
C ALA A 11 -39.09 -0.82 -26.03
N HIS A 12 -39.13 0.00 -27.07
CA HIS A 12 -38.57 1.35 -27.07
C HIS A 12 -39.42 2.25 -26.18
N VAL A 13 -38.81 2.84 -25.15
CA VAL A 13 -39.37 4.02 -24.47
C VAL A 13 -38.49 5.22 -24.79
N THR A 14 -38.92 5.97 -25.79
CA THR A 14 -38.47 7.34 -26.04
C THR A 14 -39.09 8.27 -25.01
N ARG A 15 -38.29 8.89 -24.13
CA ARG A 15 -38.68 10.12 -23.43
C ARG A 15 -37.86 11.28 -23.98
N LYS A 16 -38.53 12.13 -24.76
CA LYS A 16 -38.06 13.46 -25.15
C LYS A 16 -38.15 14.42 -23.97
N CYS A 17 -37.19 15.33 -23.96
CA CYS A 17 -37.04 16.49 -23.08
C CYS A 17 -38.31 17.32 -22.88
N VAL A 18 -38.49 17.81 -21.66
CA VAL A 18 -39.14 19.11 -21.41
C VAL A 18 -38.21 19.89 -20.47
N GLN A 19 -37.77 21.05 -20.96
CA GLN A 19 -37.08 22.08 -20.20
C GLN A 19 -38.07 22.73 -19.21
N SER A 20 -37.67 22.91 -17.96
CA SER A 20 -38.30 23.88 -17.08
C SER A 20 -37.21 24.66 -16.33
N HIS A 21 -37.08 25.93 -16.69
CA HIS A 21 -36.36 26.94 -15.95
C HIS A 21 -36.96 27.10 -14.55
N GLY A 22 -36.11 27.20 -13.53
CA GLY A 22 -36.48 27.49 -12.15
C GLY A 22 -35.29 28.06 -11.42
N ASP A 23 -35.26 29.39 -11.31
CA ASP A 23 -34.24 30.21 -10.68
C ASP A 23 -34.05 29.89 -9.19
N ALA A 24 -32.79 29.74 -8.77
CA ALA A 24 -32.40 29.69 -7.36
C ALA A 24 -31.67 30.99 -6.98
N PRO A 25 -32.10 31.73 -5.95
CA PRO A 25 -31.53 33.03 -5.60
C PRO A 25 -30.20 32.90 -4.83
N ARG A 26 -29.23 33.73 -5.24
CA ARG A 26 -27.93 33.94 -4.59
C ARG A 26 -28.11 34.67 -3.26
N LEU A 27 -27.69 34.05 -2.16
CA LEU A 27 -27.55 34.70 -0.85
C LEU A 27 -26.21 35.47 -0.80
N SER A 28 -26.29 36.80 -0.97
CA SER A 28 -25.19 37.73 -0.70
C SER A 28 -25.16 38.10 0.78
N ILE A 29 -24.18 37.60 1.53
CA ILE A 29 -23.93 38.03 2.90
C ILE A 29 -23.14 39.34 2.87
N GLN A 30 -23.84 40.45 3.12
CA GLN A 30 -23.23 41.76 3.35
C GLN A 30 -22.48 41.77 4.69
N ARG A 31 -21.18 42.06 4.62
CA ARG A 31 -20.35 42.45 5.77
C ARG A 31 -20.81 43.83 6.25
N ARG A 32 -21.30 43.93 7.48
CA ARG A 32 -21.40 45.22 8.20
C ARG A 32 -20.27 45.32 9.21
N CYS A 33 -19.33 46.22 8.92
CA CYS A 33 -18.47 46.85 9.91
C CYS A 33 -19.34 47.73 10.82
N VAL A 34 -19.22 47.56 12.13
CA VAL A 34 -19.71 48.53 13.12
C VAL A 34 -18.53 48.99 13.95
N SER A 35 -18.32 50.30 13.96
CA SER A 35 -17.20 50.96 14.60
C SER A 35 -17.40 51.07 16.11
N THR A 36 -16.27 51.08 16.80
CA THR A 36 -16.06 51.37 18.21
C THR A 36 -16.55 52.78 18.60
N HIS A 37 -17.28 52.90 19.71
CA HIS A 37 -17.25 54.06 20.62
C HIS A 37 -17.53 53.57 22.05
N GLY A 38 -16.63 53.92 22.97
CA GLY A 38 -16.66 53.47 24.36
C GLY A 38 -17.54 54.32 25.26
N VAL A 39 -18.05 53.71 26.33
CA VAL A 39 -18.46 54.37 27.56
C VAL A 39 -18.03 53.48 28.73
N LYS A 40 -17.20 54.04 29.61
CA LYS A 40 -16.79 53.43 30.88
C LYS A 40 -17.97 53.44 31.86
N ARG A 41 -18.28 52.29 32.47
CA ARG A 41 -18.91 52.23 33.80
C ARG A 41 -18.24 51.14 34.62
N HIS A 42 -17.67 51.56 35.74
CA HIS A 42 -17.24 50.70 36.84
C HIS A 42 -18.49 50.11 37.50
N VAL A 43 -18.57 48.77 37.55
CA VAL A 43 -19.30 48.05 38.59
C VAL A 43 -18.44 46.85 38.98
N SER A 44 -17.97 46.89 40.21
CA SER A 44 -17.29 45.81 40.91
C SER A 44 -18.34 44.80 41.38
N ASP A 45 -18.32 43.58 40.82
CA ASP A 45 -18.99 42.44 41.42
C ASP A 45 -18.06 41.22 41.37
N HIS A 46 -17.64 40.80 42.56
CA HIS A 46 -16.93 39.55 42.81
C HIS A 46 -17.95 38.40 42.80
N THR A 47 -18.21 37.83 41.64
CA THR A 47 -18.79 36.49 41.53
C THR A 47 -17.76 35.57 40.89
N ALA A 48 -17.26 34.63 41.68
CA ALA A 48 -16.40 33.55 41.23
C ALA A 48 -17.12 32.76 40.13
N PHE A 49 -16.76 33.01 38.86
CA PHE A 49 -17.06 32.12 37.76
C PHE A 49 -16.32 30.81 38.04
N GLY A 50 -17.05 29.83 38.58
CA GLY A 50 -16.60 28.46 38.63
C GLY A 50 -16.25 28.04 37.20
N LEU A 51 -14.97 27.75 36.97
CA LEU A 51 -14.54 27.00 35.79
C LEU A 51 -15.46 25.77 35.68
N PRO A 52 -16.03 25.46 34.50
CA PRO A 52 -16.75 24.21 34.35
C PRO A 52 -15.79 23.08 34.72
N LYS A 53 -16.13 22.31 35.77
CA LYS A 53 -15.46 21.04 36.03
C LYS A 53 -15.53 20.23 34.74
N PRO A 54 -14.44 19.56 34.31
CA PRO A 54 -14.54 18.63 33.20
C PRO A 54 -15.65 17.66 33.55
N THR A 55 -16.70 17.62 32.73
CA THR A 55 -17.71 16.56 32.79
C THR A 55 -16.94 15.27 32.62
N MET A 56 -16.75 14.53 33.71
CA MET A 56 -16.28 13.17 33.62
C MET A 56 -17.40 12.41 32.93
N THR A 57 -17.27 12.21 31.62
CA THR A 57 -18.00 11.15 30.94
C THR A 57 -17.73 9.88 31.74
N GLU A 58 -18.81 9.28 32.25
CA GLU A 58 -18.70 8.00 32.94
C GLU A 58 -18.16 7.00 31.93
N LEU A 59 -17.02 6.37 32.26
CA LEU A 59 -16.42 5.40 31.36
C LEU A 59 -17.24 4.11 31.36
N GLU A 60 -17.50 3.56 30.18
CA GLU A 60 -18.23 2.31 30.01
C GLU A 60 -17.26 1.11 30.12
N PRO A 61 -17.48 0.19 31.08
CA PRO A 61 -16.63 -1.00 31.23
C PRO A 61 -16.54 -1.82 29.96
N ILE A 62 -15.31 -2.12 29.53
CA ILE A 62 -15.05 -3.02 28.39
C ILE A 62 -13.71 -3.73 28.57
N THR A 63 -13.64 -4.99 28.13
CA THR A 63 -12.37 -5.73 28.11
C THR A 63 -11.49 -5.29 26.93
N PRO A 64 -10.15 -5.45 27.01
CA PRO A 64 -9.27 -5.16 25.88
C PRO A 64 -9.62 -5.92 24.59
N ARG A 65 -10.11 -7.17 24.73
CA ARG A 65 -10.48 -8.03 23.61
C ARG A 65 -11.74 -7.56 22.92
N GLU A 66 -12.81 -7.30 23.68
CA GLU A 66 -14.07 -6.76 23.14
C GLU A 66 -13.83 -5.40 22.47
N ALA A 67 -13.03 -4.53 23.07
CA ALA A 67 -12.69 -3.23 22.47
C ALA A 67 -11.94 -3.39 21.13
N LEU A 68 -11.03 -4.38 21.02
CA LEU A 68 -10.35 -4.68 19.76
C LEU A 68 -11.32 -5.19 18.68
N GLU A 69 -12.27 -6.04 19.06
CA GLU A 69 -13.29 -6.54 18.14
C GLU A 69 -14.17 -5.40 17.62
N LEU A 70 -14.68 -4.56 18.53
CA LEU A 70 -15.48 -3.37 18.18
C LEU A 70 -14.69 -2.39 17.30
N TYR A 71 -13.41 -2.15 17.59
CA TYR A 71 -12.57 -1.31 16.74
C TYR A 71 -12.37 -1.91 15.35
N CYS A 72 -12.25 -3.24 15.25
CA CYS A 72 -12.09 -3.88 13.95
C CYS A 72 -13.37 -3.80 13.12
N GLU A 73 -14.55 -3.79 13.74
CA GLU A 73 -15.84 -3.57 13.09
C GLU A 73 -15.99 -2.11 12.64
N ASP A 74 -15.60 -1.15 13.47
CA ASP A 74 -15.62 0.29 13.16
C ASP A 74 -14.79 0.64 11.91
N ILE A 75 -13.59 0.08 11.81
CA ILE A 75 -12.71 0.31 10.65
C ILE A 75 -12.98 -0.62 9.46
N ASP A 76 -13.91 -1.56 9.60
CA ASP A 76 -14.30 -2.43 8.50
C ASP A 76 -15.13 -1.63 7.48
N GLY A 77 -14.91 -1.89 6.20
CA GLY A 77 -15.46 -1.06 5.12
C GLY A 77 -14.78 0.30 4.92
N GLU A 78 -14.26 0.95 5.96
CA GLU A 78 -13.46 2.17 5.82
C GLU A 78 -12.04 1.88 5.29
N LEU A 79 -11.42 0.83 5.82
CA LEU A 79 -10.07 0.43 5.45
C LEU A 79 -10.07 -0.83 4.60
N SER A 80 -8.99 -1.03 3.83
CA SER A 80 -8.84 -2.29 3.09
C SER A 80 -8.76 -3.49 4.03
N PRO A 81 -9.23 -4.69 3.63
CA PRO A 81 -9.18 -5.90 4.47
C PRO A 81 -7.76 -6.22 4.98
N ASN A 82 -6.73 -5.95 4.17
CA ASN A 82 -5.33 -6.12 4.59
C ASN A 82 -4.93 -5.13 5.70
N SER A 83 -5.41 -3.89 5.64
CA SER A 83 -5.16 -2.87 6.66
C SER A 83 -5.84 -3.23 7.98
N VAL A 84 -7.08 -3.73 7.93
CA VAL A 84 -7.82 -4.22 9.11
C VAL A 84 -7.07 -5.39 9.74
N ARG A 85 -6.69 -6.41 8.96
CA ARG A 85 -5.90 -7.55 9.47
C ARG A 85 -4.56 -7.13 10.07
N ALA A 86 -3.85 -6.19 9.45
CA ALA A 86 -2.58 -5.68 9.97
C ALA A 86 -2.77 -4.95 11.31
N LYS A 87 -3.79 -4.09 11.43
CA LYS A 87 -4.14 -3.42 12.69
C LYS A 87 -4.56 -4.43 13.76
N ARG A 88 -5.41 -5.40 13.42
CA ARG A 88 -5.81 -6.48 14.33
C ARG A 88 -4.61 -7.24 14.88
N TYR A 89 -3.67 -7.64 14.02
CA TYR A 89 -2.44 -8.33 14.44
C TYR A 89 -1.56 -7.46 15.35
N GLN A 90 -1.40 -6.17 15.03
CA GLN A 90 -0.59 -5.25 15.84
C GLN A 90 -1.20 -5.04 17.23
N LEU A 91 -2.54 -4.91 17.29
CA LEU A 91 -3.28 -4.67 18.52
C LEU A 91 -3.50 -5.95 19.33
N SER A 92 -3.52 -7.13 18.70
CA SER A 92 -3.61 -8.40 19.43
C SER A 92 -2.44 -8.55 20.41
N LYS A 93 -1.25 -8.02 20.07
CA LYS A 93 -0.10 -8.02 20.99
C LYS A 93 -0.34 -7.20 22.24
N PHE A 94 -1.11 -6.12 22.15
CA PHE A 94 -1.51 -5.35 23.30
C PHE A 94 -2.56 -6.10 24.14
N VAL A 95 -3.55 -6.71 23.48
CA VAL A 95 -4.57 -7.53 24.16
C VAL A 95 -3.94 -8.72 24.88
N GLU A 96 -3.09 -9.50 24.20
CA GLU A 96 -2.31 -10.61 24.76
C GLU A 96 -1.49 -10.16 25.99
N TRP A 97 -0.88 -8.97 25.92
CA TRP A 97 -0.17 -8.39 27.07
C TRP A 97 -1.10 -8.05 28.23
N CYS A 98 -2.27 -7.46 27.97
CA CYS A 98 -3.29 -7.17 28.98
C CYS A 98 -3.81 -8.45 29.65
N GLU A 99 -3.97 -9.52 28.88
CA GLU A 99 -4.47 -10.83 29.36
C GLU A 99 -3.43 -11.64 30.12
N GLY A 100 -2.17 -11.19 30.15
CA GLY A 100 -1.14 -11.86 30.92
C GLY A 100 -0.40 -12.95 30.15
N ALA A 101 -0.11 -12.78 28.85
CA ALA A 101 0.59 -13.80 28.03
C ALA A 101 1.88 -14.40 28.63
N ASP A 102 2.49 -13.75 29.65
CA ASP A 102 3.68 -14.23 30.36
C ASP A 102 3.52 -14.13 31.90
N THR A 103 2.29 -14.10 32.41
CA THR A 103 1.96 -14.00 33.84
C THR A 103 0.78 -14.90 34.20
N ASP A 104 0.69 -15.32 35.46
CA ASP A 104 -0.43 -16.15 35.94
C ASP A 104 -1.75 -15.38 36.08
N GLU A 105 -1.68 -14.04 36.10
CA GLU A 105 -2.83 -13.16 36.25
C GLU A 105 -2.88 -12.10 35.13
N PRO A 106 -4.09 -11.63 34.77
CA PRO A 106 -4.27 -10.55 33.80
C PRO A 106 -3.73 -9.23 34.36
N ARG A 107 -3.14 -8.42 33.47
CA ARG A 107 -2.59 -7.10 33.81
C ARG A 107 -3.66 -6.00 33.76
N VAL A 108 -4.59 -6.11 32.80
CA VAL A 108 -5.70 -5.17 32.60
C VAL A 108 -6.92 -5.94 32.11
N GLU A 109 -7.90 -6.12 32.98
CA GLU A 109 -9.18 -6.76 32.63
C GLU A 109 -10.21 -5.77 32.10
N ASN A 110 -10.14 -4.51 32.55
CA ASN A 110 -11.05 -3.45 32.16
C ASN A 110 -10.25 -2.23 31.71
N LEU A 111 -10.52 -1.75 30.49
CA LEU A 111 -9.82 -0.59 29.91
C LEU A 111 -10.03 0.70 30.71
N ASN A 112 -11.10 0.82 31.51
CA ASN A 112 -11.32 1.96 32.40
C ASN A 112 -10.15 2.18 33.37
N ASN A 113 -9.44 1.10 33.72
CA ASN A 113 -8.35 1.11 34.69
C ASN A 113 -6.97 1.29 34.04
N ILE A 114 -6.89 1.43 32.71
CA ILE A 114 -5.60 1.54 32.03
C ILE A 114 -4.88 2.85 32.39
N THR A 115 -3.60 2.75 32.73
CA THR A 115 -2.78 3.91 33.06
C THR A 115 -1.65 4.15 32.06
N GLY A 116 -1.02 5.32 32.15
CA GLY A 116 0.20 5.60 31.37
C GLY A 116 1.38 4.69 31.75
N ARG A 117 1.39 4.15 32.98
CA ARG A 117 2.41 3.19 33.41
C ARG A 117 2.24 1.87 32.67
N ASP A 118 1.01 1.44 32.45
CA ASP A 118 0.69 0.20 31.73
C ASP A 118 1.07 0.30 30.26
N VAL A 119 0.77 1.43 29.61
CA VAL A 119 1.23 1.70 28.24
C VAL A 119 2.76 1.69 28.14
N THR A 120 3.47 2.21 29.14
CA THR A 120 4.94 2.19 29.18
C THR A 120 5.48 0.77 29.37
N ARG A 121 4.86 -0.03 30.25
CA ARG A 121 5.21 -1.44 30.46
C ARG A 121 4.98 -2.26 29.19
N PHE A 122 3.84 -2.09 28.52
CA PHE A 122 3.57 -2.72 27.23
C PHE A 122 4.62 -2.35 26.19
N LYS A 123 4.99 -1.07 26.08
CA LYS A 123 6.05 -0.64 25.14
C LYS A 123 7.38 -1.36 25.39
N ASN A 124 7.80 -1.47 26.64
CA ASN A 124 9.05 -2.14 27.00
C ASN A 124 8.98 -3.63 26.66
N TRP A 125 7.93 -4.31 27.13
CA TRP A 125 7.67 -5.71 26.81
C TRP A 125 7.65 -5.95 25.29
N ARG A 126 6.91 -5.13 24.54
CA ARG A 126 6.79 -5.29 23.09
C ARG A 126 8.09 -5.04 22.35
N SER A 127 8.98 -4.20 22.89
CA SER A 127 10.27 -3.86 22.28
C SER A 127 11.28 -5.00 22.32
N GLU A 128 11.07 -5.98 23.21
CA GLU A 128 11.88 -7.19 23.28
C GLU A 128 11.64 -8.03 22.02
N GLY A 129 12.70 -8.33 21.28
CA GLY A 129 12.64 -9.20 20.09
C GLY A 129 12.11 -8.55 18.81
N ILE A 130 11.93 -7.23 18.72
CA ILE A 130 11.57 -6.56 17.46
C ILE A 130 12.41 -5.32 17.15
N ASN A 131 12.49 -4.97 15.87
CA ASN A 131 13.14 -3.74 15.44
C ASN A 131 12.30 -2.48 15.75
N LYS A 132 12.97 -1.31 15.78
CA LYS A 132 12.37 0.00 16.09
C LYS A 132 11.21 0.37 15.16
N VAL A 133 11.29 0.01 13.88
CA VAL A 133 10.25 0.28 12.87
C VAL A 133 8.96 -0.48 13.19
N THR A 134 9.10 -1.76 13.53
CA THR A 134 7.98 -2.62 13.94
C THR A 134 7.37 -2.07 15.21
N LEU A 135 8.18 -1.71 16.22
CA LEU A 135 7.70 -1.14 17.48
C LEU A 135 6.92 0.17 17.25
N ARG A 136 7.46 1.08 16.44
CA ARG A 136 6.78 2.32 16.06
C ARG A 136 5.42 2.03 15.41
N THR A 137 5.36 1.05 14.51
CA THR A 137 4.12 0.68 13.82
C THR A 137 3.08 0.17 14.81
N ASN A 138 3.46 -0.74 15.70
CA ASN A 138 2.58 -1.27 16.76
C ASN A 138 2.06 -0.14 17.67
N LEU A 139 2.93 0.75 18.13
CA LEU A 139 2.54 1.87 19.01
C LEU A 139 1.71 2.94 18.29
N SER A 140 1.91 3.13 16.98
CA SER A 140 1.06 4.04 16.18
C SER A 140 -0.36 3.48 16.02
N ALA A 141 -0.47 2.17 15.82
CA ALA A 141 -1.76 1.48 15.82
C ALA A 141 -2.42 1.57 17.19
N LEU A 142 -1.68 1.31 18.28
CA LEU A 142 -2.17 1.44 19.65
C LEU A 142 -2.66 2.85 19.95
N ARG A 143 -1.93 3.90 19.54
CA ARG A 143 -2.38 5.29 19.72
C ARG A 143 -3.70 5.57 19.01
N THR A 144 -3.86 5.04 17.79
CA THR A 144 -5.11 5.20 17.02
C THR A 144 -6.25 4.45 17.69
N PHE A 145 -6.00 3.21 18.13
CA PHE A 145 -6.95 2.41 18.89
C PHE A 145 -7.38 3.11 20.20
N MET A 146 -6.45 3.71 20.94
CA MET A 146 -6.80 4.48 22.13
C MET A 146 -7.68 5.69 21.81
N ARG A 147 -7.58 6.29 20.62
CA ARG A 147 -8.49 7.38 20.20
C ARG A 147 -9.90 6.86 19.95
N PHE A 148 -10.01 5.67 19.34
CA PHE A 148 -11.27 4.97 19.21
C PHE A 148 -11.85 4.61 20.59
N CYS A 149 -11.05 4.07 21.51
CA CYS A 149 -11.51 3.78 22.87
C CYS A 149 -12.00 5.04 23.61
N VAL A 150 -11.45 6.22 23.30
CA VAL A 150 -11.99 7.48 23.81
C VAL A 150 -13.36 7.82 23.21
N SER A 151 -13.61 7.53 21.93
CA SER A 151 -14.90 7.83 21.29
C SER A 151 -16.04 6.89 21.71
N VAL A 152 -15.72 5.74 22.30
CA VAL A 152 -16.68 4.79 22.87
C VAL A 152 -16.63 4.76 24.40
N ASP A 153 -16.12 5.83 25.02
CA ASP A 153 -16.07 6.02 26.48
C ASP A 153 -15.36 4.90 27.27
N ALA A 154 -14.45 4.15 26.65
CA ALA A 154 -13.71 3.04 27.26
C ALA A 154 -12.43 3.45 28.01
N VAL A 155 -11.87 4.62 27.69
CA VAL A 155 -10.66 5.15 28.33
C VAL A 155 -10.73 6.67 28.48
N SER A 156 -9.96 7.21 29.43
CA SER A 156 -9.80 8.67 29.58
C SER A 156 -9.26 9.34 28.32
N HIS A 157 -9.76 10.54 27.99
CA HIS A 157 -9.30 11.39 26.87
C HIS A 157 -7.78 11.61 26.81
N ALA A 158 -7.07 11.53 27.93
CA ALA A 158 -5.61 11.69 27.97
C ALA A 158 -4.82 10.46 27.51
N MET A 159 -5.45 9.27 27.39
CA MET A 159 -4.75 8.01 27.12
C MET A 159 -4.00 7.94 25.78
N PRO A 160 -4.56 8.42 24.65
CA PRO A 160 -3.82 8.41 23.37
C PRO A 160 -2.47 9.10 23.44
N GLU A 161 -2.39 10.22 24.15
CA GLU A 161 -1.16 11.02 24.26
C GLU A 161 -0.10 10.36 25.17
N LYS A 162 -0.52 9.46 26.07
CA LYS A 162 0.41 8.66 26.88
C LYS A 162 1.11 7.55 26.07
N VAL A 163 0.61 7.22 24.87
CA VAL A 163 1.27 6.27 23.97
C VAL A 163 2.48 6.94 23.32
N ASN A 164 3.67 6.81 23.90
CA ASN A 164 4.89 7.43 23.38
C ASN A 164 5.51 6.62 22.22
N VAL A 165 5.14 7.00 21.00
CA VAL A 165 5.64 6.43 19.74
C VAL A 165 7.08 6.91 19.46
N PRO A 166 8.07 6.00 19.31
CA PRO A 166 9.45 6.36 18.98
C PRO A 166 9.52 7.18 17.69
N LYS A 167 10.32 8.25 17.71
CA LYS A 167 10.78 8.89 16.48
C LYS A 167 11.77 7.96 15.80
N LEU A 168 11.67 7.84 14.48
CA LEU A 168 12.69 7.18 13.67
C LEU A 168 13.57 8.27 13.10
N ASP A 169 14.87 8.02 13.09
CA ASP A 169 15.82 8.86 12.39
C ASP A 169 15.50 8.83 10.88
N SER A 170 15.80 9.92 10.19
CA SER A 170 15.67 10.00 8.73
C SER A 170 16.61 8.98 8.10
N GLY A 171 16.09 7.80 7.75
CA GLY A 171 16.86 6.68 7.22
C GLY A 171 16.52 5.34 7.85
N ALA A 172 16.05 5.30 9.11
CA ALA A 172 15.77 4.04 9.81
C ALA A 172 14.57 3.24 9.23
N ASN A 173 13.86 3.79 8.25
CA ASN A 173 12.78 3.13 7.48
C ASN A 173 13.20 2.75 6.05
N HIS A 174 14.44 3.07 5.65
CA HIS A 174 14.94 2.76 4.32
C HIS A 174 15.52 1.33 4.35
N ASN A 175 14.99 0.45 3.50
CA ASN A 175 15.75 -0.74 3.12
C ASN A 175 16.59 -0.27 1.92
N ASP A 176 17.88 -0.04 2.15
CA ASP A 176 18.87 0.45 1.16
C ASP A 176 19.20 -0.58 0.05
N GLU A 177 18.38 -1.61 -0.10
CA GLU A 177 18.62 -2.68 -1.07
C GLU A 177 17.74 -2.40 -2.29
N HIS A 178 18.35 -1.88 -3.35
CA HIS A 178 17.76 -1.73 -4.68
C HIS A 178 18.55 -2.61 -5.65
N ILE A 179 17.84 -3.17 -6.64
CA ILE A 179 18.52 -3.87 -7.73
C ILE A 179 19.28 -2.84 -8.56
N ASP A 180 20.53 -3.13 -8.92
CA ASP A 180 21.25 -2.26 -9.84
C ASP A 180 20.81 -2.50 -11.29
N ALA A 181 21.06 -1.52 -12.17
CA ALA A 181 20.62 -1.60 -13.56
C ALA A 181 21.32 -2.72 -14.34
N SER A 182 22.61 -2.96 -14.08
CA SER A 182 23.37 -4.00 -14.77
C SER A 182 22.92 -5.41 -14.36
N GLU A 183 22.54 -5.59 -13.09
CA GLU A 183 21.91 -6.80 -12.60
C GLU A 183 20.55 -7.04 -13.28
N ALA A 184 19.71 -6.01 -13.36
CA ALA A 184 18.41 -6.11 -14.03
C ALA A 184 18.55 -6.44 -15.53
N GLU A 185 19.52 -5.81 -16.21
CA GLU A 185 19.84 -6.09 -17.62
C GLU A 185 20.31 -7.54 -17.82
N ALA A 186 21.21 -8.04 -16.97
CA ALA A 186 21.68 -9.43 -17.04
C ALA A 186 20.56 -10.45 -16.82
N ILE A 187 19.62 -10.17 -15.91
CA ILE A 187 18.43 -11.01 -15.71
C ILE A 187 17.55 -11.00 -16.96
N LEU A 188 17.31 -9.81 -17.55
CA LEU A 188 16.51 -9.69 -18.77
C LEU A 188 17.16 -10.38 -19.96
N GLU A 189 18.48 -10.28 -20.12
CA GLU A 189 19.21 -10.99 -21.18
C GLU A 189 19.03 -12.51 -21.06
N TYR A 190 19.18 -13.05 -19.85
CA TYR A 190 18.94 -14.47 -19.59
C TYR A 190 17.50 -14.87 -19.93
N LEU A 191 16.51 -14.14 -19.41
CA LEU A 191 15.09 -14.44 -19.62
C LEU A 191 14.71 -14.32 -21.10
N ASN A 192 15.23 -13.32 -21.81
CA ASN A 192 15.00 -13.15 -23.24
C ASN A 192 15.60 -14.30 -24.07
N ARG A 193 16.77 -14.81 -23.69
CA ARG A 193 17.46 -15.88 -24.42
C ARG A 193 16.89 -17.27 -24.15
N PHE A 194 16.54 -17.57 -22.91
CA PHE A 194 16.23 -18.94 -22.46
C PHE A 194 14.78 -19.16 -22.04
N GLU A 195 14.07 -18.09 -21.65
CA GLU A 195 12.70 -18.15 -21.14
C GLU A 195 11.80 -17.11 -21.81
N TYR A 196 12.03 -16.91 -23.11
CA TYR A 196 11.35 -15.88 -23.90
C TYR A 196 9.83 -15.97 -23.75
N ALA A 197 9.20 -14.80 -23.59
CA ALA A 197 7.77 -14.64 -23.35
C ALA A 197 7.16 -15.54 -22.26
N SER A 198 7.95 -16.10 -21.35
CA SER A 198 7.43 -16.85 -20.21
C SER A 198 6.76 -15.93 -19.18
N LEU A 199 5.97 -16.51 -18.27
CA LEU A 199 5.40 -15.77 -17.15
C LEU A 199 6.47 -15.03 -16.33
N ASP A 200 7.60 -15.69 -16.06
CA ASP A 200 8.71 -15.12 -15.27
C ASP A 200 9.38 -13.96 -16.03
N HIS A 201 9.55 -14.10 -17.35
CA HIS A 201 10.06 -13.04 -18.21
C HIS A 201 9.12 -11.81 -18.22
N VAL A 202 7.83 -12.00 -18.51
CA VAL A 202 6.87 -10.89 -18.56
C VAL A 202 6.71 -10.22 -17.19
N LEU A 203 6.67 -11.01 -16.12
CA LEU A 203 6.54 -10.48 -14.76
C LEU A 203 7.73 -9.59 -14.40
N PHE A 204 8.96 -10.05 -14.64
CA PHE A 204 10.16 -9.28 -14.34
C PHE A 204 10.29 -8.06 -15.27
N LYS A 205 10.13 -8.23 -16.59
CA LYS A 205 10.20 -7.14 -17.58
C LYS A 205 9.19 -6.05 -17.23
N LEU A 206 7.92 -6.37 -17.01
CA LEU A 206 6.91 -5.36 -16.64
C LEU A 206 7.23 -4.72 -15.30
N GLN A 207 7.70 -5.46 -14.30
CA GLN A 207 8.05 -4.87 -13.02
C GLN A 207 9.23 -3.88 -13.15
N TRP A 208 10.24 -4.20 -13.95
CA TRP A 208 11.39 -3.34 -14.22
C TRP A 208 11.03 -2.12 -15.07
N THR A 209 10.30 -2.29 -16.18
CA THR A 209 10.02 -1.19 -17.13
C THR A 209 8.88 -0.26 -16.72
N THR A 210 8.08 -0.66 -15.72
CA THR A 210 6.97 0.18 -15.23
C THR A 210 7.14 0.56 -13.76
N ALA A 211 8.12 -0.03 -13.08
CA ALA A 211 8.33 0.02 -11.64
C ALA A 211 7.05 -0.33 -10.85
N MET A 212 6.09 -1.06 -11.44
CA MET A 212 4.79 -1.29 -10.83
C MET A 212 4.91 -2.03 -9.49
N ARG A 213 4.06 -1.65 -8.53
CA ARG A 213 3.90 -2.44 -7.31
C ARG A 213 3.31 -3.80 -7.69
N MET A 214 3.68 -4.85 -6.95
CA MET A 214 3.14 -6.20 -7.16
C MET A 214 1.59 -6.24 -7.17
N GLY A 215 0.94 -5.37 -6.39
CA GLY A 215 -0.52 -5.24 -6.41
C GLY A 215 -1.09 -4.74 -7.74
N GLY A 216 -0.36 -3.88 -8.46
CA GLY A 216 -0.72 -3.40 -9.80
C GLY A 216 -0.44 -4.44 -10.89
N LEU A 217 0.67 -5.18 -10.81
CA LEU A 217 0.93 -6.30 -11.72
C LEU A 217 -0.15 -7.38 -11.58
N HIS A 218 -0.47 -7.75 -10.33
CA HIS A 218 -1.53 -8.73 -10.02
C HIS A 218 -2.93 -8.30 -10.49
N SER A 219 -3.21 -6.99 -10.62
CA SER A 219 -4.53 -6.51 -11.04
C SER A 219 -4.77 -6.57 -12.54
N LEU A 220 -3.72 -6.76 -13.35
CA LEU A 220 -3.82 -6.75 -14.80
C LEU A 220 -4.61 -7.96 -15.32
N ASP A 221 -5.50 -7.66 -16.25
CA ASP A 221 -6.23 -8.61 -17.09
C ASP A 221 -5.68 -8.57 -18.52
N VAL A 222 -5.95 -9.59 -19.34
CA VAL A 222 -5.56 -9.60 -20.75
C VAL A 222 -6.14 -8.40 -21.48
N GLY A 223 -7.40 -8.05 -21.20
CA GLY A 223 -8.06 -6.88 -21.79
C GLY A 223 -7.54 -5.52 -21.30
N ASP A 224 -6.65 -5.48 -20.32
CA ASP A 224 -5.98 -4.24 -19.90
C ASP A 224 -4.77 -3.92 -20.80
N PHE A 225 -4.33 -4.86 -21.64
CA PHE A 225 -3.22 -4.68 -22.57
C PHE A 225 -3.74 -4.30 -23.96
N ASP A 226 -3.29 -3.14 -24.45
CA ASP A 226 -3.50 -2.68 -25.80
C ASP A 226 -2.21 -2.87 -26.60
N ALA A 227 -2.19 -3.88 -27.46
CA ALA A 227 -1.04 -4.23 -28.28
C ALA A 227 -0.76 -3.21 -29.39
N GLU A 228 -1.80 -2.56 -29.92
CA GLU A 228 -1.67 -1.57 -31.01
C GLU A 228 -1.00 -0.30 -30.50
N ASN A 229 -1.46 0.19 -29.35
CA ASN A 229 -0.91 1.41 -28.75
C ASN A 229 0.27 1.14 -27.79
N GLY A 230 0.57 -0.12 -27.50
CA GLY A 230 1.61 -0.51 -26.54
C GLY A 230 1.32 0.02 -25.14
N THR A 231 0.12 -0.21 -24.60
CA THR A 231 -0.26 0.33 -23.29
C THR A 231 -0.86 -0.70 -22.34
N LEU A 232 -0.75 -0.43 -21.03
CA LEU A 232 -1.41 -1.17 -19.96
C LEU A 232 -2.31 -0.25 -19.14
N SER A 233 -3.59 -0.61 -19.05
CA SER A 233 -4.57 0.06 -18.19
C SER A 233 -4.54 -0.54 -16.78
N VAL A 234 -4.05 0.22 -15.81
CA VAL A 234 -4.01 -0.22 -14.41
C VAL A 234 -5.26 0.27 -13.69
N THR A 235 -6.18 -0.63 -13.36
CA THR A 235 -7.50 -0.29 -12.79
C THR A 235 -7.68 -0.89 -11.39
N ASN A 236 -8.40 -0.17 -10.52
CA ASN A 236 -8.77 -0.60 -9.19
C ASN A 236 -10.11 -1.35 -9.23
N ARG A 237 -10.12 -2.62 -8.80
CA ARG A 237 -11.33 -3.47 -8.82
C ARG A 237 -11.47 -4.23 -7.50
N PRO A 238 -11.64 -3.53 -6.35
CA PRO A 238 -11.64 -4.15 -5.03
C PRO A 238 -12.76 -5.18 -4.87
N GLU A 239 -13.96 -4.90 -5.39
CA GLU A 239 -15.11 -5.80 -5.38
C GLU A 239 -14.91 -7.07 -6.23
N LYS A 240 -13.92 -7.05 -7.12
CA LYS A 240 -13.49 -8.19 -7.93
C LYS A 240 -12.15 -8.75 -7.46
N GLY A 241 -11.74 -8.51 -6.21
CA GLY A 241 -10.56 -9.13 -5.61
C GLY A 241 -9.21 -8.52 -5.96
N THR A 242 -9.15 -7.41 -6.72
CA THR A 242 -7.88 -6.74 -7.06
C THR A 242 -7.90 -5.26 -6.68
N ARG A 243 -7.24 -4.91 -5.58
CA ARG A 243 -7.13 -3.54 -5.06
C ARG A 243 -5.77 -2.92 -5.32
N LEU A 244 -5.75 -1.67 -5.79
CA LEU A 244 -4.54 -0.85 -5.92
C LEU A 244 -4.16 -0.17 -4.60
N LYS A 245 -2.88 0.15 -4.42
CA LYS A 245 -2.36 0.71 -3.16
C LYS A 245 -3.03 2.03 -2.77
N ASN A 246 -3.34 2.85 -3.76
CA ASN A 246 -3.96 4.17 -3.61
C ASN A 246 -5.42 4.17 -4.10
N GLY A 247 -6.06 3.00 -4.20
CA GLY A 247 -7.43 2.90 -4.70
C GLY A 247 -7.56 3.47 -6.11
N ASP A 248 -8.62 4.24 -6.35
CA ASP A 248 -8.95 4.84 -7.65
C ASP A 248 -7.91 5.91 -8.05
N ASP A 249 -7.31 6.61 -7.08
CA ASP A 249 -6.18 7.52 -7.32
C ASP A 249 -4.90 6.77 -7.79
N GLY A 250 -4.92 5.44 -7.76
CA GLY A 250 -3.90 4.55 -8.29
C GLY A 250 -4.03 4.26 -9.78
N GLU A 251 -5.19 4.55 -10.37
CA GLU A 251 -5.50 4.19 -11.75
C GLU A 251 -4.73 5.06 -12.74
N ARG A 252 -4.23 4.42 -13.80
CA ARG A 252 -3.46 5.09 -14.86
C ARG A 252 -3.23 4.17 -16.06
N VAL A 253 -2.93 4.79 -17.20
CA VAL A 253 -2.40 4.10 -18.37
C VAL A 253 -0.87 4.19 -18.34
N VAL A 254 -0.20 3.06 -18.59
CA VAL A 254 1.26 2.98 -18.67
C VAL A 254 1.65 2.60 -20.08
N THR A 255 2.51 3.40 -20.71
CA THR A 255 3.08 3.09 -22.03
C THR A 255 4.23 2.11 -21.92
N LEU A 256 4.33 1.22 -22.90
CA LEU A 256 5.39 0.23 -23.08
C LEU A 256 6.17 0.56 -24.36
N ASP A 257 7.47 0.27 -24.36
CA ASP A 257 8.23 0.22 -25.60
C ASP A 257 7.79 -0.97 -26.47
N ALA A 258 8.13 -0.92 -27.76
CA ALA A 258 7.70 -1.93 -28.73
C ALA A 258 8.19 -3.35 -28.38
N GLU A 259 9.41 -3.47 -27.83
CA GLU A 259 9.98 -4.75 -27.41
C GLU A 259 9.16 -5.36 -26.27
N THR A 260 8.87 -4.58 -25.23
CA THR A 260 8.07 -5.00 -24.07
C THR A 260 6.64 -5.34 -24.50
N ALA A 261 6.03 -4.55 -25.37
CA ALA A 261 4.70 -4.84 -25.89
C ALA A 261 4.67 -6.16 -26.68
N ALA A 262 5.67 -6.41 -27.53
CA ALA A 262 5.78 -7.67 -28.28
C ALA A 262 5.94 -8.88 -27.33
N ILE A 263 6.81 -8.78 -26.33
CA ILE A 263 7.00 -9.85 -25.32
C ILE A 263 5.70 -10.16 -24.56
N VAL A 264 4.92 -9.12 -24.20
CA VAL A 264 3.62 -9.29 -23.53
C VAL A 264 2.60 -9.95 -24.47
N ALA A 265 2.56 -9.54 -25.74
CA ALA A 265 1.67 -10.13 -26.74
C ALA A 265 1.99 -11.62 -26.95
N ASP A 266 3.26 -11.96 -27.14
CA ASP A 266 3.72 -13.35 -27.32
C ASP A 266 3.42 -14.20 -26.08
N TYR A 267 3.55 -13.62 -24.88
CA TYR A 267 3.16 -14.33 -23.66
C TYR A 267 1.68 -14.66 -23.66
N ILE A 268 0.82 -13.67 -23.95
CA ILE A 268 -0.64 -13.85 -23.99
C ILE A 268 -1.04 -14.89 -25.02
N GLU A 269 -0.41 -14.87 -26.20
CA GLU A 269 -0.76 -15.75 -27.32
C GLU A 269 -0.25 -17.18 -27.13
N TYR A 270 1.01 -17.36 -26.71
CA TYR A 270 1.68 -18.66 -26.79
C TYR A 270 1.98 -19.32 -25.44
N GLN A 271 2.11 -18.57 -24.36
CA GLN A 271 2.64 -19.09 -23.08
C GLN A 271 1.65 -18.99 -21.91
N ARG A 272 0.71 -18.05 -21.97
CA ARG A 272 -0.24 -17.80 -20.89
C ARG A 272 -1.23 -18.95 -20.77
N VAL A 273 -1.48 -19.37 -19.53
CA VAL A 273 -2.53 -20.34 -19.22
C VAL A 273 -3.90 -19.66 -19.31
N GLY A 274 -4.63 -19.90 -20.40
CA GLY A 274 -5.95 -19.34 -20.67
C GLY A 274 -7.04 -19.77 -19.66
N VAL A 275 -7.15 -19.06 -18.54
CA VAL A 275 -8.15 -19.31 -17.49
C VAL A 275 -8.82 -18.01 -17.06
N THR A 276 -10.11 -18.10 -16.77
CA THR A 276 -10.95 -17.05 -16.18
C THR A 276 -11.02 -17.23 -14.66
N ASP A 277 -10.90 -16.14 -13.89
CA ASP A 277 -10.96 -16.16 -12.43
C ASP A 277 -12.41 -16.23 -11.89
N ASP A 278 -12.55 -16.42 -10.57
CA ASP A 278 -13.86 -16.53 -9.88
C ASP A 278 -14.76 -15.31 -10.05
N HIS A 279 -14.24 -14.19 -10.58
CA HIS A 279 -14.98 -12.97 -10.88
C HIS A 279 -15.26 -12.78 -12.38
N GLY A 280 -15.03 -13.81 -13.20
CA GLY A 280 -15.31 -13.78 -14.64
C GLY A 280 -14.31 -12.95 -15.44
N ARG A 281 -13.07 -12.78 -14.96
CA ARG A 281 -12.03 -12.00 -15.64
C ARG A 281 -10.89 -12.89 -16.12
N ASP A 282 -10.19 -12.45 -17.16
CA ASP A 282 -9.03 -13.15 -17.70
C ASP A 282 -7.72 -12.53 -17.18
N PRO A 283 -7.18 -12.97 -16.04
CA PRO A 283 -5.94 -12.44 -15.48
C PRO A 283 -4.77 -12.55 -16.45
N LEU A 284 -3.97 -11.48 -16.55
CA LEU A 284 -2.71 -11.52 -17.31
C LEU A 284 -1.78 -12.58 -16.71
N PHE A 285 -1.58 -12.55 -15.40
CA PHE A 285 -0.79 -13.55 -14.68
C PHE A 285 -1.69 -14.64 -14.07
N SER A 286 -1.76 -15.78 -14.75
CA SER A 286 -2.63 -16.90 -14.41
C SER A 286 -1.87 -18.19 -14.14
N SER A 287 -2.61 -19.16 -13.58
CA SER A 287 -2.22 -20.55 -13.47
C SER A 287 -3.42 -21.45 -13.79
N LYS A 288 -3.22 -22.77 -13.79
CA LYS A 288 -4.33 -23.73 -13.88
C LYS A 288 -5.39 -23.60 -12.77
N TYR A 289 -5.10 -22.84 -11.72
CA TYR A 289 -6.00 -22.56 -10.59
C TYR A 289 -6.61 -21.13 -10.64
N GLY A 290 -6.56 -20.45 -11.79
CA GLY A 290 -7.05 -19.07 -11.93
C GLY A 290 -5.97 -18.02 -11.74
N ARG A 291 -6.36 -16.81 -11.31
CA ARG A 291 -5.43 -15.68 -11.09
C ARG A 291 -4.35 -16.07 -10.10
N MET A 292 -3.09 -15.88 -10.48
CA MET A 292 -1.98 -16.18 -9.59
C MET A 292 -1.97 -15.20 -8.42
N ASN A 293 -1.95 -15.73 -7.19
CA ASN A 293 -1.88 -14.89 -6.00
C ASN A 293 -0.55 -14.11 -5.92
N LYS A 294 -0.56 -12.99 -5.19
CA LYS A 294 0.61 -12.10 -5.03
C LYS A 294 1.82 -12.81 -4.42
N GLN A 295 1.61 -13.79 -3.54
CA GLN A 295 2.71 -14.52 -2.91
C GLN A 295 3.47 -15.34 -3.94
N ASN A 296 2.78 -16.03 -4.84
CA ASN A 296 3.39 -16.82 -5.90
C ASN A 296 4.09 -15.93 -6.94
N LEU A 297 3.53 -14.78 -7.29
CA LEU A 297 4.23 -13.79 -8.12
C LEU A 297 5.51 -13.30 -7.45
N ASN A 298 5.49 -13.01 -6.14
CA ASN A 298 6.71 -12.66 -5.41
C ASN A 298 7.75 -13.78 -5.42
N LYS A 299 7.35 -15.05 -5.23
CA LYS A 299 8.29 -16.20 -5.29
C LYS A 299 8.98 -16.31 -6.64
N ARG A 300 8.26 -16.01 -7.74
CA ARG A 300 8.84 -15.97 -9.08
C ARG A 300 9.90 -14.87 -9.22
N ILE A 301 9.63 -13.69 -8.68
CA ILE A 301 10.62 -12.61 -8.62
C ILE A 301 11.86 -13.01 -7.81
N TYR A 302 11.68 -13.64 -6.65
CA TYR A 302 12.82 -14.15 -5.85
C TYR A 302 13.65 -15.17 -6.64
N ARG A 303 12.99 -16.06 -7.39
CA ARG A 303 13.66 -17.04 -8.25
C ARG A 303 14.50 -16.37 -9.34
N VAL A 304 13.92 -15.49 -10.17
CA VAL A 304 14.65 -14.86 -11.28
C VAL A 304 15.74 -13.88 -10.82
N THR A 305 15.62 -13.33 -9.61
CA THR A 305 16.67 -12.48 -9.04
C THR A 305 17.73 -13.28 -8.30
N THR A 306 17.57 -14.59 -8.12
CA THR A 306 18.62 -15.43 -7.54
C THR A 306 19.74 -15.61 -8.57
N PRO A 307 20.99 -15.18 -8.28
CA PRO A 307 22.06 -15.10 -9.27
C PRO A 307 22.34 -16.41 -10.02
N CYS A 308 22.36 -17.53 -9.31
CA CYS A 308 22.61 -18.83 -9.93
C CYS A 308 21.48 -19.31 -10.86
N TYR A 309 20.24 -18.86 -10.64
CA TYR A 309 19.12 -19.18 -11.53
C TYR A 309 19.34 -18.56 -12.92
N THR A 310 19.78 -17.31 -12.97
CA THR A 310 20.03 -16.56 -14.21
C THR A 310 21.48 -16.63 -14.67
N SER A 311 22.20 -17.71 -14.33
CA SER A 311 23.60 -17.94 -14.74
C SER A 311 24.60 -16.82 -14.39
N ARG A 312 24.34 -16.02 -13.35
CA ARG A 312 25.26 -14.96 -12.86
C ARG A 312 26.28 -15.49 -11.83
N GLY A 313 26.25 -16.79 -11.54
CA GLY A 313 27.10 -17.44 -10.52
C GLY A 313 26.61 -17.20 -9.09
N CYS A 314 26.94 -18.10 -8.16
CA CYS A 314 26.60 -17.90 -6.75
C CYS A 314 27.65 -17.03 -6.07
N PRO A 315 27.29 -15.92 -5.39
CA PRO A 315 28.26 -15.10 -4.66
C PRO A 315 28.98 -15.82 -3.51
N ALA A 316 28.42 -16.94 -3.03
CA ALA A 316 29.03 -17.81 -2.03
C ALA A 316 29.76 -19.03 -2.64
N ASP A 317 29.91 -19.07 -3.96
CA ASP A 317 30.53 -20.18 -4.71
C ASP A 317 29.90 -21.55 -4.42
N LYS A 318 28.61 -21.57 -4.08
CA LYS A 318 27.84 -22.81 -3.90
C LYS A 318 27.36 -23.36 -5.24
N ASP A 319 27.45 -24.68 -5.39
CA ASP A 319 26.82 -25.40 -6.50
C ASP A 319 25.28 -25.30 -6.39
N PRO A 320 24.57 -24.82 -7.43
CA PRO A 320 23.11 -24.74 -7.43
C PRO A 320 22.40 -26.09 -7.27
N LEU A 321 23.03 -27.23 -7.57
CA LEU A 321 22.43 -28.56 -7.40
C LEU A 321 22.41 -29.01 -5.94
N ASP A 322 23.38 -28.57 -5.14
CA ASP A 322 23.52 -28.91 -3.72
C ASP A 322 23.05 -27.79 -2.78
N CYS A 323 22.64 -26.65 -3.33
CA CYS A 323 22.23 -25.48 -2.57
C CYS A 323 20.81 -25.64 -2.00
N GLU A 324 20.67 -25.37 -0.71
CA GLU A 324 19.40 -25.44 0.02
C GLU A 324 18.35 -24.44 -0.48
N HIS A 325 18.78 -23.39 -1.20
CA HIS A 325 17.93 -22.30 -1.67
C HIS A 325 17.41 -22.44 -3.11
N SER A 326 17.90 -23.40 -3.90
CA SER A 326 17.64 -23.47 -5.36
C SER A 326 16.65 -24.55 -5.80
N GLY A 327 16.16 -25.39 -4.88
CA GLY A 327 15.33 -26.55 -5.25
C GLY A 327 13.85 -26.27 -5.52
N SER A 328 13.31 -25.14 -5.07
CA SER A 328 11.89 -24.82 -5.23
C SER A 328 11.62 -23.32 -5.12
N TYR A 329 10.44 -22.88 -5.57
CA TYR A 329 9.96 -21.50 -5.38
C TYR A 329 9.98 -21.05 -3.91
N ASP A 330 9.74 -21.95 -2.96
CA ASP A 330 9.79 -21.63 -1.53
C ASP A 330 11.23 -21.50 -1.02
N ASN A 331 12.14 -22.31 -1.55
CA ASN A 331 13.55 -22.26 -1.20
C ASN A 331 14.20 -20.96 -1.70
N TYR A 332 13.82 -20.49 -2.89
CA TYR A 332 14.39 -19.25 -3.44
C TYR A 332 14.10 -18.04 -2.55
N VAL A 333 12.96 -18.01 -1.84
CA VAL A 333 12.60 -16.89 -0.94
C VAL A 333 13.64 -16.69 0.18
N THR A 334 14.28 -17.78 0.61
CA THR A 334 15.24 -17.73 1.73
C THR A 334 16.68 -17.51 1.28
N CYS A 335 16.94 -17.42 -0.03
CA CYS A 335 18.28 -17.11 -0.54
C CYS A 335 18.74 -15.73 -0.05
N PRO A 336 19.93 -15.60 0.56
CA PRO A 336 20.43 -14.30 1.00
C PRO A 336 20.95 -13.40 -0.13
N TYR A 337 21.05 -13.93 -1.36
CA TYR A 337 21.59 -13.22 -2.53
C TYR A 337 20.53 -12.90 -3.58
N ASN A 338 19.26 -13.19 -3.32
CA ASN A 338 18.18 -12.76 -4.20
C ASN A 338 17.84 -11.28 -3.97
N THR A 339 17.04 -10.71 -4.86
CA THR A 339 16.52 -9.35 -4.68
C THR A 339 15.07 -9.40 -4.24
N ARG A 340 14.73 -8.63 -3.21
CA ARG A 340 13.33 -8.51 -2.75
C ARG A 340 12.47 -7.89 -3.86
N PRO A 341 11.21 -8.34 -4.07
CA PRO A 341 10.38 -7.80 -5.14
C PRO A 341 10.18 -6.28 -5.11
N HIS A 342 10.13 -5.66 -3.94
CA HIS A 342 10.01 -4.20 -3.84
C HIS A 342 11.30 -3.45 -4.22
N ALA A 343 12.47 -4.09 -4.11
CA ALA A 343 13.76 -3.50 -4.47
C ALA A 343 13.89 -3.27 -5.98
N ILE A 344 13.20 -4.07 -6.81
CA ILE A 344 13.14 -3.86 -8.27
C ILE A 344 12.55 -2.50 -8.61
N ARG A 345 11.48 -2.12 -7.91
CA ARG A 345 10.83 -0.82 -8.09
C ARG A 345 11.78 0.33 -7.74
N GLY A 346 12.55 0.19 -6.66
CA GLY A 346 13.55 1.18 -6.27
C GLY A 346 14.63 1.33 -7.33
N GLY A 347 15.23 0.22 -7.76
CA GLY A 347 16.25 0.20 -8.80
C GLY A 347 15.79 0.82 -10.12
N SER A 348 14.57 0.50 -10.57
CA SER A 348 13.98 1.06 -11.79
C SER A 348 13.76 2.58 -11.70
N ILE A 349 13.24 3.06 -10.56
CA ILE A 349 13.08 4.49 -10.31
C ILE A 349 14.45 5.19 -10.30
N THR A 350 15.42 4.64 -9.58
CA THR A 350 16.79 5.17 -9.54
C THR A 350 17.41 5.22 -10.95
N TYR A 351 17.25 4.16 -11.74
CA TYR A 351 17.73 4.10 -13.12
C TYR A 351 17.17 5.23 -13.98
N TRP A 352 15.85 5.45 -13.97
CA TRP A 352 15.26 6.56 -14.74
C TRP A 352 15.71 7.93 -14.25
N LEU A 353 15.83 8.11 -12.93
CA LEU A 353 16.30 9.37 -12.37
C LEU A 353 17.77 9.65 -12.68
N ARG A 354 18.60 8.61 -12.83
CA ARG A 354 19.99 8.72 -13.29
C ARG A 354 20.08 9.03 -14.78
N ASN A 355 19.12 8.57 -15.58
CA ASN A 355 19.00 8.84 -17.01
C ASN A 355 18.12 10.07 -17.32
N ASP A 356 18.14 11.07 -16.43
CA ASP A 356 17.50 12.39 -16.60
C ASP A 356 15.99 12.39 -16.92
N VAL A 357 15.28 11.30 -16.63
CA VAL A 357 13.83 11.30 -16.76
C VAL A 357 13.24 12.25 -15.70
N PRO A 358 12.39 13.22 -16.08
CA PRO A 358 11.85 14.18 -15.14
C PRO A 358 11.14 13.49 -13.96
N LYS A 359 11.50 13.87 -12.73
CA LYS A 359 10.90 13.30 -11.50
C LYS A 359 9.37 13.27 -11.52
N LYS A 360 8.73 14.31 -12.07
CA LYS A 360 7.28 14.35 -12.23
C LYS A 360 6.76 13.23 -13.14
N ALA A 361 7.40 13.03 -14.29
CA ALA A 361 7.05 11.96 -15.22
C ALA A 361 7.25 10.57 -14.58
N VAL A 362 8.35 10.38 -13.84
CA VAL A 362 8.57 9.15 -13.05
C VAL A 362 7.45 8.98 -12.02
N GLY A 363 7.16 10.01 -11.22
CA GLY A 363 6.11 9.99 -10.18
C GLY A 363 4.73 9.62 -10.72
N ASP A 364 4.33 10.23 -11.84
CA ASP A 364 3.06 9.97 -12.52
C ASP A 364 3.02 8.51 -13.03
N ARG A 365 4.09 8.04 -13.71
CA ARG A 365 4.21 6.66 -14.23
C ARG A 365 4.13 5.61 -13.13
N VAL A 366 4.85 5.83 -12.02
CA VAL A 366 4.98 4.84 -10.94
C VAL A 366 3.92 5.01 -9.84
N ASN A 367 3.06 6.02 -9.94
CA ASN A 367 2.08 6.39 -8.92
C ASN A 367 2.75 6.59 -7.54
N ALA A 368 3.65 7.57 -7.47
CA ALA A 368 4.31 8.02 -6.25
C ALA A 368 4.43 9.54 -6.20
N SER A 369 4.19 10.13 -5.03
CA SER A 369 4.40 11.56 -4.81
C SER A 369 5.89 11.91 -4.80
N MET A 370 6.21 13.15 -5.17
CA MET A 370 7.59 13.68 -5.14
C MET A 370 8.29 13.43 -3.79
N LYS A 371 7.61 13.75 -2.69
CA LYS A 371 8.09 13.49 -1.32
C LYS A 371 8.37 12.01 -1.05
N THR A 372 7.64 11.10 -1.71
CA THR A 372 7.87 9.65 -1.60
C THR A 372 9.09 9.24 -2.42
N LEU A 373 9.26 9.78 -3.63
CA LEU A 373 10.45 9.54 -4.46
C LEU A 373 11.72 9.99 -3.73
N ASP A 374 11.76 11.23 -3.24
CA ASP A 374 12.92 11.79 -2.57
C ASP A 374 13.31 11.05 -1.28
N ARG A 375 12.32 10.49 -0.58
CA ARG A 375 12.56 9.86 0.73
C ARG A 375 12.91 8.37 0.65
N HIS A 376 12.48 7.68 -0.41
CA HIS A 376 12.45 6.21 -0.42
C HIS A 376 12.99 5.56 -1.69
N TYR A 377 13.31 6.34 -2.72
CA TYR A 377 13.69 5.77 -4.01
C TYR A 377 14.79 6.55 -4.74
N ASP A 378 14.97 7.86 -4.47
CA ASP A 378 16.05 8.63 -5.09
C ASP A 378 17.40 8.35 -4.39
N GLU A 379 18.11 7.32 -4.84
CA GLU A 379 19.43 6.92 -4.33
C GLU A 379 20.59 7.70 -4.96
N ARG A 380 20.32 8.75 -5.74
CA ARG A 380 21.40 9.54 -6.32
C ARG A 380 22.17 10.26 -5.22
N SER A 381 23.49 10.24 -5.31
CA SER A 381 24.37 11.03 -4.43
C SER A 381 24.13 12.53 -4.66
N GLU A 382 24.55 13.36 -3.71
CA GLU A 382 24.43 14.82 -3.88
C GLU A 382 25.29 15.33 -5.04
N GLU A 383 26.41 14.66 -5.32
CA GLU A 383 27.27 14.89 -6.48
C GLU A 383 26.56 14.50 -7.79
N GLU A 384 25.94 13.31 -7.87
CA GLU A 384 25.14 12.89 -9.04
C GLU A 384 24.01 13.90 -9.33
N LYS A 385 23.32 14.35 -8.28
CA LYS A 385 22.28 15.38 -8.41
C LYS A 385 22.87 16.74 -8.82
N ALA A 386 24.09 17.08 -8.39
CA ALA A 386 24.74 18.33 -8.75
C ALA A 386 25.17 18.34 -10.22
N GLU A 387 25.69 17.22 -10.73
CA GLU A 387 26.11 17.11 -12.11
C GLU A 387 24.93 17.17 -13.07
N GLN A 388 23.83 16.47 -12.78
CA GLN A 388 22.61 16.61 -13.57
C GLN A 388 22.05 18.04 -13.57
N ARG A 389 22.14 18.75 -12.44
CA ARG A 389 21.77 20.17 -12.39
C ARG A 389 22.70 20.99 -13.29
N ARG A 390 24.01 20.71 -13.28
CA ARG A 390 24.98 21.39 -14.15
C ARG A 390 24.59 21.20 -15.61
N ASP A 391 24.33 19.98 -16.06
CA ASP A 391 23.96 19.68 -17.44
C ASP A 391 22.66 20.39 -17.85
N PHE A 392 21.67 20.44 -16.95
CA PHE A 392 20.41 21.14 -17.19
C PHE A 392 20.57 22.67 -17.32
N PHE A 393 21.51 23.28 -16.58
CA PHE A 393 21.79 24.72 -16.64
C PHE A 393 22.91 25.09 -17.63
N ALA A 394 23.59 24.09 -18.22
CA ALA A 394 24.60 24.27 -19.26
C ALA A 394 24.00 24.25 -20.68
N GLN A 395 22.73 23.84 -20.80
CA GLN A 395 21.87 24.03 -21.98
C GLN A 395 21.31 25.45 -22.00
#